data_AF-A0A953ED38-F1
#
_entry.id   AF-A0A953ED38-F1
#
_cell.length_a   1.000
_cell.length_b   1.000
_cell.length_c   1.000
_cell.angle_alpha   90.00
_cell.angle_beta   90.00
_cell.angle_gamma   90.00
#
_symmetry.space_group_name_H-M   'P 1'
#
loop_
_entity.id
_entity.type
_entity.pdbx_description
1 polymer ?
#
loop_
_entity_poly.entity_id
_entity_poly.type
_entity_poly.pdbx_seq_one_letter_code
_entity_poly.pdbx_strand_id
1 'polypeptide(L)'
;MSLAGTVWHWGATAAAPLLPLHLRRRAAKGKEIPERLAERRGEGAARPPGRLLWLHAASVGETLSILPVLEALAERAPDLAL
;
A
#
# COMPACT_ATOMS: atom_id res chain seq x y z
N MET A 1 16.36 -6.95 19.85
CA MET A 1 15.77 -7.51 18.61
C MET A 1 15.97 -9.02 18.63
N SER A 2 14.94 -9.83 18.34
CA SER A 2 15.08 -11.30 18.31
C SER A 2 15.89 -11.73 17.09
N LEU A 3 16.72 -12.77 17.22
CA LEU A 3 17.45 -13.39 16.11
C LEU A 3 16.51 -13.76 14.95
N ALA A 4 15.32 -14.26 15.27
CA ALA A 4 14.30 -14.59 14.28
C ALA A 4 13.83 -13.36 13.48
N GLY A 5 13.67 -12.21 14.16
CA GLY A 5 13.28 -10.96 13.51
C GLY A 5 14.38 -10.42 12.59
N THR A 6 15.64 -10.55 13.00
CA THR A 6 16.79 -10.16 12.18
C THR A 6 16.90 -11.03 10.93
N VAL A 7 16.80 -12.36 11.08
CA VAL A 7 16.81 -13.30 9.94
C VAL A 7 15.66 -13.02 8.98
N TRP A 8 14.45 -12.81 9.52
CA TRP A 8 13.28 -12.44 8.73
C TRP A 8 13.51 -11.16 7.92
N HIS A 9 13.97 -10.09 8.58
CA HIS A 9 14.20 -8.81 7.94
C HIS A 9 15.19 -8.92 6.78
N TRP A 10 16.36 -9.51 7.01
CA TRP A 10 17.38 -9.64 5.98
C TRP A 10 16.97 -10.58 4.86
N GLY A 11 16.30 -11.69 5.17
CA GLY A 11 15.76 -12.61 4.17
C GLY A 11 14.72 -11.95 3.28
N ALA A 12 13.78 -11.21 3.86
CA ALA A 12 12.76 -10.47 3.10
C ALA A 12 13.38 -9.37 2.23
N THR A 13 14.33 -8.61 2.77
CA THR A 13 15.06 -7.57 2.02
C THR A 13 15.84 -8.16 0.84
N ALA A 14 16.53 -9.28 1.03
CA ALA A 14 17.26 -9.95 -0.03
C ALA A 14 16.32 -10.50 -1.13
N ALA A 15 15.10 -10.93 -0.77
CA ALA A 15 14.10 -11.41 -1.71
C ALA A 15 13.33 -10.29 -2.45
N ALA A 16 13.36 -9.06 -1.95
CA ALA A 16 12.60 -7.92 -2.49
C ALA A 16 12.77 -7.70 -4.01
N PRO A 17 13.96 -7.84 -4.63
CA PRO A 17 14.15 -7.69 -6.07
C PRO A 17 13.32 -8.67 -6.93
N LEU A 18 12.80 -9.76 -6.34
CA LEU A 18 11.95 -10.73 -7.04
C LEU A 18 10.47 -10.28 -7.11
N LEU A 19 10.06 -9.28 -6.32
CA LEU A 19 8.69 -8.81 -6.25
C LEU A 19 8.14 -8.29 -7.59
N PRO A 20 8.87 -7.49 -8.40
CA PRO A 20 8.37 -7.05 -9.71
C PRO A 20 8.09 -8.21 -10.66
N LEU A 21 8.92 -9.27 -10.64
CA LEU A 21 8.71 -10.47 -11.45
C LEU A 21 7.46 -11.24 -10.98
N HIS A 22 7.26 -11.35 -9.67
CA HIS A 22 6.07 -11.96 -9.09
C HIS A 22 4.79 -11.19 -9.49
N LEU A 23 4.81 -9.86 -9.41
CA LEU A 23 3.69 -9.00 -9.81
C LEU A 23 3.35 -9.16 -11.31
N ARG A 24 4.35 -9.18 -12.19
CA ARG A 24 4.15 -9.44 -13.63
C ARG A 24 3.50 -10.80 -13.89
N ARG A 25 3.94 -11.85 -13.19
CA ARG A 25 3.34 -13.20 -13.28
C ARG A 25 1.89 -13.21 -12.78
N ARG A 26 1.56 -12.45 -11.74
CA ARG A 26 0.19 -12.32 -11.24
C ARG A 26 -0.72 -11.58 -12.22
N ALA A 27 -0.23 -10.51 -12.84
CA ALA A 27 -0.95 -9.79 -13.89
C ALA A 27 -1.26 -10.71 -15.09
N ALA A 28 -0.30 -11.51 -15.54
CA ALA A 28 -0.51 -12.50 -16.60
C ALA A 28 -1.56 -13.57 -16.23
N LYS A 29 -1.81 -13.81 -14.94
CA LYS A 29 -2.86 -14.72 -14.43
C LYS A 29 -4.20 -14.02 -14.16
N GLY A 30 -4.35 -12.74 -14.52
CA GLY A 30 -5.56 -11.95 -14.25
C GLY A 30 -5.78 -11.65 -12.77
N LYS A 31 -4.73 -11.71 -11.94
CA LYS A 31 -4.79 -11.43 -10.49
C LYS A 31 -4.38 -10.00 -10.13
N GLU A 32 -4.05 -9.19 -11.12
CA GLU A 32 -3.67 -7.76 -11.02
C GLU A 32 -4.12 -7.03 -12.28
N ILE A 33 -4.15 -5.69 -12.22
CA ILE A 33 -4.39 -4.81 -13.37
C ILE A 33 -3.02 -4.42 -13.94
N PRO A 34 -2.64 -4.86 -15.17
CA PRO A 34 -1.29 -4.65 -15.72
C PRO A 34 -0.84 -3.18 -15.74
N GLU A 35 -1.75 -2.27 -16.08
CA GLU A 35 -1.50 -0.84 -16.23
C GLU A 35 -1.26 -0.15 -14.88
N ARG A 36 -1.74 -0.77 -13.78
CA ARG A 36 -1.65 -0.25 -12.40
C ARG A 36 -0.56 -0.95 -11.57
N LEU A 37 0.30 -1.75 -12.20
CA LEU A 37 1.39 -2.43 -11.47
C LEU A 37 2.38 -1.47 -10.83
N ALA A 38 2.50 -0.24 -11.34
CA ALA A 38 3.30 0.82 -10.72
C ALA A 38 2.80 1.14 -9.30
N GLU A 39 1.49 1.21 -9.09
CA GLU A 39 0.89 1.51 -7.78
C GLU A 39 1.27 0.46 -6.73
N ARG A 40 1.38 -0.82 -7.13
CA ARG A 40 1.84 -1.90 -6.25
C ARG A 40 3.29 -1.72 -5.76
N ARG A 41 4.08 -0.92 -6.47
CA ARG A 41 5.45 -0.55 -6.10
C ARG A 41 5.52 0.79 -5.36
N GLY A 42 4.38 1.44 -5.11
CA GLY A 42 4.34 2.79 -4.58
C GLY A 42 4.76 3.85 -5.61
N GLU A 43 4.78 3.50 -6.89
CA GLU A 43 5.07 4.42 -8.00
C GLU A 43 3.73 4.95 -8.54
N GLY A 44 3.63 6.27 -8.77
CA GLY A 44 2.47 6.82 -9.50
C GLY A 44 2.03 8.22 -9.07
N ALA A 45 2.41 8.69 -7.89
CA ALA A 45 2.10 10.05 -7.44
C ALA A 45 3.23 10.63 -6.60
N ALA A 46 3.53 11.92 -6.83
CA ALA A 46 4.35 12.68 -5.90
C ALA A 46 3.61 12.85 -4.58
N ARG A 47 4.33 12.81 -3.46
CA ARG A 47 3.73 13.10 -2.16
C ARG A 47 3.15 14.52 -2.17
N PRO A 48 1.86 14.71 -1.83
CA PRO A 48 1.28 16.05 -1.76
C PRO A 48 1.95 16.89 -0.66
N PRO A 49 2.07 18.22 -0.83
CA PRO A 49 2.57 19.09 0.22
C PRO A 49 1.60 19.09 1.41
N GLY A 50 2.13 19.28 2.63
CA GLY A 50 1.32 19.35 3.84
C GLY A 50 1.12 18.02 4.57
N ARG A 51 0.04 17.93 5.35
CA ARG A 51 -0.29 16.76 6.17
C ARG A 51 -0.95 15.70 5.28
N LEU A 52 -0.37 14.50 5.29
CA LEU A 52 -0.84 13.34 4.55
C LEU A 52 -1.31 12.27 5.55
N LEU A 53 -2.54 11.79 5.38
CA LEU A 53 -3.03 10.61 6.09
C LEU A 53 -3.08 9.43 5.13
N TRP A 54 -2.26 8.40 5.39
CA TRP A 54 -2.30 7.17 4.62
C TRP A 54 -3.09 6.10 5.38
N LEU A 55 -4.17 5.60 4.76
CA LEU A 55 -4.98 4.51 5.28
C LEU A 55 -4.74 3.23 4.47
N HIS A 56 -4.60 2.10 5.17
CA HIS A 56 -4.45 0.79 4.56
C HIS A 56 -5.58 -0.13 5.03
N ALA A 57 -6.28 -0.75 4.07
CA ALA A 57 -7.28 -1.78 4.31
C ALA A 57 -6.88 -3.03 3.53
N ALA A 58 -6.68 -4.14 4.24
CA ALA A 58 -6.25 -5.41 3.65
C ALA A 58 -7.45 -6.27 3.21
N SER A 59 -8.65 -5.92 3.64
CA SER A 59 -9.90 -6.65 3.37
C SER A 59 -11.04 -5.74 2.93
N VAL A 60 -12.09 -6.35 2.38
CA VAL A 60 -13.32 -5.66 2.01
C VAL A 60 -14.01 -5.06 3.23
N GLY A 61 -14.05 -5.80 4.34
CA GLY A 61 -14.63 -5.31 5.60
C GLY A 61 -13.91 -4.07 6.12
N GLU A 62 -12.58 -4.10 6.18
CA GLU A 62 -11.77 -2.93 6.61
C GLU A 62 -11.95 -1.74 5.68
N THR A 63 -12.04 -1.98 4.37
CA THR A 63 -12.27 -0.91 3.38
C THR A 63 -13.60 -0.22 3.66
N LEU A 64 -14.67 -0.99 3.88
CA LEU A 64 -16.00 -0.46 4.20
C LEU A 64 -16.03 0.25 5.56
N SER A 65 -15.33 -0.28 6.56
CA SER A 65 -15.26 0.33 7.89
C SER A 65 -14.50 1.66 7.92
N ILE A 66 -13.62 1.91 6.95
CA ILE A 66 -12.87 3.17 6.84
C ILE A 66 -13.69 4.30 6.22
N LEU A 67 -14.71 4.02 5.40
CA LEU A 67 -15.47 5.07 4.69
C LEU A 67 -16.08 6.13 5.63
N PRO A 68 -16.76 5.78 6.74
CA PRO A 68 -17.28 6.78 7.68
C PRO A 68 -16.18 7.58 8.38
N VAL A 69 -15.00 6.99 8.55
CA VAL A 69 -13.83 7.68 9.13
C VAL A 69 -13.30 8.73 8.16
N LEU A 70 -13.23 8.41 6.87
CA LEU A 70 -12.84 9.35 5.82
C LEU A 70 -13.81 10.54 5.75
N GLU A 71 -15.11 10.29 5.81
CA GLU A 71 -16.14 11.33 5.83
C GLU A 71 -15.95 12.27 7.04
N ALA A 72 -15.83 11.71 8.24
CA ALA A 72 -15.64 12.50 9.46
C ALA A 72 -14.30 13.29 9.46
N LEU A 73 -13.25 12.76 8.82
CA LEU A 73 -11.97 13.44 8.69
C LEU A 73 -12.04 14.59 7.69
N ALA A 74 -12.71 14.40 6.56
CA ALA A 74 -12.92 15.46 5.57
C ALA A 74 -13.68 16.65 6.16
N GLU A 75 -14.64 16.40 7.05
CA GLU A 75 -15.38 17.45 7.77
C GLU A 75 -14.53 18.17 8.82
N ARG A 76 -13.73 17.45 9.60
CA ARG A 76 -13.00 17.98 10.76
C ARG A 76 -11.63 18.57 10.42
N ALA A 77 -11.04 18.16 9.30
CA ALA A 77 -9.72 18.59 8.86
C ALA A 77 -9.74 18.85 7.33
N PRO A 78 -10.39 19.93 6.87
CA PRO A 78 -10.51 20.23 5.45
C PRO A 78 -9.16 20.55 4.77
N ASP A 79 -8.11 20.80 5.55
CA ASP A 79 -6.72 20.99 5.11
C ASP A 79 -5.94 19.67 4.94
N LEU A 80 -6.52 18.52 5.33
CA LEU A 80 -5.88 17.22 5.21
C LEU A 80 -5.96 16.71 3.77
N ALA A 81 -4.81 16.43 3.17
CA ALA A 81 -4.76 15.67 1.93
C ALA A 81 -5.03 14.19 2.25
N LEU A 82 -6.20 13.71 1.83
CA LEU A 82 -6.59 12.29 1.83
C LEU A 82 -6.00 11.56 0.62
#